data_AF-A0A932ZTL8-F1
#
_entry.id   AF-A0A932ZTL8-F1
#
_cell.length_a   1.000
_cell.length_b   1.000
_cell.length_c   1.000
_cell.angle_alpha   90.00
_cell.angle_beta   90.00
_cell.angle_gamma   90.00
#
_symmetry.space_group_name_H-M   'P 1'
#
loop_
_entity.id
_entity.type
_entity.pdbx_description
1 polymer ?
#
loop_
_entity_poly.entity_id
_entity_poly.type
_entity_poly.pdbx_seq_one_letter_code
_entity_poly.pdbx_strand_id
1 'polypeptide(L)'
;MEYNCWLECINPACGATYSIFDSIYRCRECSGLLEVTHDLEGLRARSASEWRHLFDDRYKRNTFPYGSGVWGKKEWVCPLIEDDNIISFYEGGTNLFR
;
A
#
# COMPACT_ATOMS: atom_id res chain seq x y z
N MET A 1 -9.58 11.55 -4.09
CA MET A 1 -9.07 10.50 -4.99
C MET A 1 -9.16 9.21 -4.21
N GLU A 2 -9.90 8.23 -4.70
CA GLU A 2 -9.93 6.90 -4.11
C GLU A 2 -8.76 6.11 -4.71
N TYR A 3 -7.77 5.77 -3.88
CA TYR A 3 -6.69 4.86 -4.26
C TYR A 3 -7.14 3.44 -3.96
N ASN A 4 -6.69 2.47 -4.75
CA ASN A 4 -7.14 1.08 -4.61
C ASN A 4 -5.98 0.09 -4.73
N CYS A 5 -6.16 -1.08 -4.13
CA CYS A 5 -5.31 -2.26 -4.31
C CYS A 5 -6.11 -3.56 -4.14
N TRP A 6 -5.61 -4.64 -4.73
CA TRP A 6 -6.22 -5.97 -4.70
C TRP A 6 -5.15 -7.06 -4.68
N LEU A 7 -5.55 -8.29 -4.41
CA LEU A 7 -4.71 -9.47 -4.65
C LEU A 7 -4.89 -9.92 -6.10
N GLU A 8 -3.80 -10.11 -6.83
CA GLU A 8 -3.80 -10.58 -8.21
C GLU A 8 -2.97 -11.85 -8.35
N CYS A 9 -3.45 -12.81 -9.15
CA CYS A 9 -2.68 -14.00 -9.44
C CYS A 9 -1.47 -13.67 -10.32
N ILE A 10 -0.28 -14.08 -9.86
CA ILE A 10 0.98 -13.86 -10.59
C ILE A 10 1.04 -14.58 -11.94
N ASN A 11 0.15 -15.55 -12.19
CA ASN A 11 0.05 -16.22 -13.48
C ASN A 11 -0.74 -15.33 -14.45
N PRO A 12 -0.09 -14.74 -15.48
CA PRO A 12 -0.75 -13.80 -16.38
C PRO A 12 -1.89 -14.41 -17.19
N ALA A 13 -1.87 -15.72 -17.43
CA ALA A 13 -2.95 -16.42 -18.11
C ALA A 13 -4.18 -16.63 -17.21
N CYS A 14 -4.00 -16.56 -15.89
CA CYS A 14 -5.10 -16.66 -14.92
C CYS A 14 -5.68 -15.29 -14.60
N GLY A 15 -4.85 -14.32 -14.18
CA GLY A 15 -5.27 -12.94 -13.92
C GLY A 15 -6.41 -12.77 -12.89
N ALA A 16 -6.73 -13.81 -12.10
CA ALA A 16 -7.80 -13.74 -11.13
C ALA A 16 -7.47 -12.71 -10.04
N THR A 17 -8.45 -11.88 -9.70
CA THR A 17 -8.33 -10.85 -8.67
C THR A 17 -9.23 -11.14 -7.47
N TYR A 18 -8.78 -10.73 -6.29
CA TYR A 18 -9.46 -10.93 -5.02
C TYR A 18 -9.35 -9.67 -4.15
N SER A 19 -10.19 -9.56 -3.13
CA SER A 19 -10.09 -8.44 -2.18
C SER A 19 -8.75 -8.48 -1.47
N ILE A 20 -8.16 -7.30 -1.20
CA ILE A 20 -6.96 -7.22 -0.36
C ILE A 20 -7.20 -7.74 1.08
N PHE A 21 -8.47 -7.82 1.48
CA PHE A 21 -8.89 -8.32 2.79
C PHE A 21 -9.21 -9.82 2.80
N ASP A 22 -9.10 -10.51 1.65
CA ASP A 22 -9.29 -11.96 1.62
C ASP A 22 -8.11 -12.67 2.28
N SER A 23 -8.38 -13.51 3.28
CA SER A 23 -7.37 -14.34 3.95
C SER A 23 -7.05 -15.59 3.13
N ILE A 24 -6.48 -15.41 1.93
CA ILE A 24 -6.09 -16.47 1.00
C ILE A 24 -4.62 -16.36 0.62
N TYR A 25 -3.96 -17.50 0.45
CA TYR A 25 -2.52 -17.56 0.18
C TYR A 25 -2.18 -18.10 -1.21
N ARG A 26 -3.19 -18.64 -1.91
CA ARG A 26 -3.08 -19.18 -3.27
C ARG A 26 -4.32 -18.81 -4.06
N CYS A 27 -4.13 -18.59 -5.36
CA CYS A 27 -5.21 -18.37 -6.30
C CYS A 27 -6.18 -19.57 -6.30
N ARG A 28 -7.47 -19.28 -6.18
CA ARG A 28 -8.54 -20.31 -6.15
C ARG A 28 -8.70 -21.01 -7.49
N GLU A 29 -8.32 -20.34 -8.59
CA GLU A 29 -8.46 -20.88 -9.95
C GLU A 29 -7.29 -21.78 -10.38
N CYS A 30 -6.04 -21.42 -10.03
CA CYS A 30 -4.85 -22.13 -10.54
C CYS A 30 -3.80 -22.50 -9.48
N SER A 31 -4.08 -22.27 -8.19
CA SER A 31 -3.15 -22.54 -7.07
C SER A 31 -1.81 -21.77 -7.09
N GLY A 32 -1.66 -20.82 -8.04
CA GLY A 32 -0.52 -19.90 -8.12
C GLY A 32 -0.46 -18.93 -6.92
N LEU A 33 0.68 -18.25 -6.77
CA LEU A 33 0.82 -17.20 -5.76
C LEU A 33 -0.03 -15.98 -6.12
N LEU A 34 -0.28 -15.15 -5.11
CA LEU A 34 -0.96 -13.87 -5.24
C LEU A 34 0.04 -12.77 -4.90
N GLU A 35 -0.04 -11.66 -5.62
CA GLU A 35 0.68 -10.41 -5.35
C GLU A 35 -0.31 -9.29 -5.05
N VAL A 36 0.14 -8.27 -4.32
CA VAL A 36 -0.65 -7.05 -4.12
C VAL A 36 -0.43 -6.13 -5.31
N THR A 37 -1.48 -5.87 -6.07
CA THR A 37 -1.47 -4.92 -7.19
C THR A 37 -2.19 -3.65 -6.80
N HIS A 38 -1.68 -2.50 -7.24
CA HIS A 38 -2.28 -1.19 -7.02
C HIS A 38 -2.90 -0.64 -8.31
N ASP A 39 -3.95 0.18 -8.17
CA ASP A 39 -4.44 1.00 -9.27
C ASP A 39 -3.41 2.09 -9.64
N LEU A 40 -2.56 1.78 -10.63
CA LEU A 40 -1.54 2.70 -11.11
C LEU A 40 -2.15 3.91 -11.84
N GLU A 41 -3.36 3.81 -12.39
CA GLU A 41 -4.02 4.96 -13.02
C GLU A 41 -4.47 5.96 -11.95
N GLY A 42 -5.12 5.47 -10.89
CA GLY A 42 -5.48 6.28 -9.73
C GLY A 42 -4.26 6.94 -9.07
N LEU A 43 -3.14 6.23 -8.93
CA LEU A 43 -1.90 6.81 -8.38
C LEU A 43 -1.28 7.88 -9.30
N ARG A 44 -1.39 7.73 -10.62
CA ARG A 44 -0.87 8.70 -11.61
C ARG A 44 -1.66 10.01 -11.64
N ALA A 45 -2.88 10.03 -11.11
CA ALA A 45 -3.66 11.26 -10.96
C ALA A 45 -2.96 12.31 -10.07
N ARG A 46 -2.05 11.88 -9.19
CA ARG A 46 -1.15 12.76 -8.45
C ARG A 46 0.24 12.76 -9.07
N SER A 47 0.78 13.95 -9.33
CA SER A 47 2.10 14.11 -9.93
C SER A 47 3.22 13.65 -9.01
N ALA A 48 4.38 13.35 -9.60
CA ALA A 48 5.57 12.95 -8.83
C ALA A 48 6.02 14.03 -7.82
N SER A 49 5.88 15.32 -8.14
CA SER A 49 6.19 16.42 -7.21
C SER A 49 5.24 16.45 -6.01
N GLU A 50 3.95 16.23 -6.24
CA GLU A 50 2.96 16.19 -5.17
C GLU A 50 3.13 14.96 -4.27
N TRP A 51 3.51 13.81 -4.83
CA TRP A 51 3.87 12.63 -4.03
C TRP A 51 5.08 12.88 -3.13
N ARG A 52 6.17 13.45 -3.69
CA ARG A 52 7.34 13.82 -2.89
C ARG A 52 6.98 14.77 -1.77
N HIS A 53 6.23 15.83 -2.08
CA HIS A 53 5.80 16.81 -1.09
C HIS A 53 4.96 16.17 0.02
N LEU A 54 3.97 15.34 -0.32
CA LEU A 54 3.14 14.62 0.65
C LEU A 54 3.97 13.74 1.59
N PHE A 55 4.91 12.99 1.03
CA PHE A 55 5.74 12.06 1.79
C PHE A 55 6.77 12.77 2.67
N ASP A 56 7.29 13.91 2.23
CA ASP A 56 8.19 14.76 3.00
C ASP A 56 7.46 15.46 4.15
N ASP A 57 6.23 15.94 3.92
CA ASP A 57 5.45 16.65 4.93
C ASP A 57 5.10 15.75 6.13
N ARG A 58 4.91 14.45 5.87
CA ARG A 58 4.68 13.41 6.88
C ARG A 58 5.95 12.94 7.58
N TYR A 59 7.13 13.17 7.00
CA TYR A 59 8.38 12.63 7.54
C TYR A 59 8.71 13.25 8.90
N LYS A 60 9.02 12.40 9.89
CA LYS A 60 9.30 12.79 11.28
C LYS A 60 8.17 13.62 11.92
N ARG A 61 6.91 13.33 11.57
CA ARG A 61 5.72 13.84 12.29
C ARG A 61 5.18 12.77 13.22
N ASN A 62 4.30 13.16 14.13
CA ASN A 62 3.65 12.28 15.10
C ASN A 62 2.12 12.13 14.87
N THR A 63 1.60 12.70 13.78
CA THR A 63 0.20 12.50 13.36
C THR A 63 -0.02 11.04 13.01
N PHE A 64 -0.97 10.40 13.69
CA PHE A 64 -1.35 9.02 13.41
C PHE A 64 -2.13 8.94 12.09
N PRO A 65 -1.91 7.93 11.22
CA PRO A 65 -0.91 6.85 11.30
C PRO A 65 0.46 7.22 10.69
N TYR A 66 0.59 8.43 10.12
CA TYR A 66 1.69 8.84 9.25
C TYR A 66 3.07 9.00 9.91
N GLY A 67 3.16 8.88 11.24
CA GLY A 67 4.43 8.83 11.96
C GLY A 67 5.27 7.58 11.65
N SER A 68 4.65 6.48 11.20
CA SER A 68 5.36 5.31 10.69
C SER A 68 5.97 5.58 9.32
N GLY A 69 7.17 5.07 9.08
CA GLY A 69 7.81 5.08 7.76
C GLY A 69 7.06 4.24 6.72
N VAL A 70 6.30 3.23 7.16
CA VAL A 70 5.38 2.44 6.32
C VAL A 70 4.11 3.24 6.05
N TRP A 71 3.38 3.61 7.10
CA TRP A 71 2.08 4.26 6.97
C TRP A 71 2.14 5.71 6.49
N GLY A 72 3.30 6.37 6.59
CA GLY A 72 3.53 7.65 5.93
C GLY A 72 3.30 7.60 4.41
N LYS A 73 3.33 6.39 3.83
CA LYS A 73 3.04 6.08 2.41
C LYS A 73 1.76 5.24 2.27
N LYS A 74 0.77 5.39 3.18
CA LYS A 74 -0.47 4.60 3.24
C LYS A 74 -1.11 4.35 1.86
N GLU A 75 -1.15 5.38 1.02
CA GLU A 75 -1.72 5.33 -0.33
C GLU A 75 -1.05 4.28 -1.25
N TRP A 76 0.24 4.01 -1.02
CA TRP A 76 1.05 3.04 -1.76
C TRP A 76 1.21 1.70 -1.03
N VAL A 77 0.56 1.53 0.13
CA VAL A 77 0.69 0.32 0.96
C VAL A 77 -0.66 -0.39 1.06
N CYS A 78 -1.65 0.25 1.71
CA CYS A 78 -2.99 -0.28 1.85
C CYS A 78 -3.96 0.91 1.89
N PRO A 79 -4.34 1.48 0.74
CA PRO A 79 -5.18 2.68 0.70
C PRO A 79 -6.59 2.46 1.26
N LEU A 80 -7.08 1.21 1.26
CA LEU A 80 -8.45 0.85 1.65
C LEU A 80 -8.63 0.66 3.17
N ILE A 81 -7.55 0.56 3.96
CA ILE A 81 -7.67 0.35 5.40
C ILE A 81 -8.08 1.65 6.11
N GLU A 82 -9.06 1.60 7.00
CA GLU A 82 -9.38 2.73 7.89
C GLU A 82 -8.26 2.95 8.91
N ASP A 83 -8.01 4.22 9.28
CA ASP A 83 -6.93 4.55 10.22
C ASP A 83 -7.10 3.84 11.57
N ASP A 84 -8.34 3.69 12.06
CA ASP A 84 -8.66 3.00 13.32
C ASP A 84 -8.28 1.51 13.33
N ASN A 85 -8.07 0.91 12.14
CA ASN A 85 -7.66 -0.49 12.01
C ASN A 85 -6.14 -0.64 11.80
N ILE A 86 -5.39 0.46 11.76
CA ILE A 86 -3.93 0.43 11.63
C ILE A 86 -3.29 0.12 12.98
N ILE A 87 -2.51 -0.96 13.04
CA ILE A 87 -1.64 -1.27 14.17
C ILE A 87 -0.23 -0.86 13.77
N SER A 88 0.34 0.12 14.48
CA SER A 88 1.68 0.61 14.22
C SER A 88 2.42 0.95 15.51
N PHE A 89 3.73 0.70 15.49
CA PHE A 89 4.66 1.15 16.54
C PHE A 89 5.51 2.33 16.06
N TYR A 90 5.06 3.02 15.00
CA TYR A 90 5.84 4.02 14.26
C TYR A 90 7.16 3.46 13.74
N GLU A 91 7.11 2.21 13.27
CA GLU A 91 8.22 1.51 12.62
C GLU A 91 8.66 2.19 11.31
N GLY A 92 9.84 1.83 10.82
CA GLY A 92 10.48 2.53 9.70
C GLY A 92 11.23 3.78 10.18
N GLY A 93 11.54 4.69 9.26
CA GLY A 93 12.40 5.85 9.58
C GLY A 93 13.81 5.46 10.05
N THR A 94 14.23 4.23 9.74
CA THR A 94 15.50 3.64 10.13
C THR A 94 16.65 4.54 9.69
N ASN A 95 17.65 4.69 10.56
CA ASN A 95 18.82 5.51 10.26
C ASN A 95 19.51 5.04 8.98
N LEU A 96 19.76 5.98 8.08
CA LEU A 96 20.67 5.80 6.95
C LEU A 96 22.03 6.36 7.36
N PHE A 97 22.92 5.48 7.84
CA PHE A 97 24.27 5.86 8.20
C PHE A 97 25.14 5.98 6.94
N ARG A 98 26.15 6.84 7.03
CA ARG A 98 27.20 7.00 6.02
C ARG A 98 28.43 6.20 6.42
#